data_AF-A0A2I1GWN9-F1
#
_entry.id   AF-A0A2I1GWN9-F1
#
_cell.length_a   1.000
_cell.length_b   1.000
_cell.length_c   1.000
_cell.angle_alpha   90.00
_cell.angle_beta   90.00
_cell.angle_gamma   90.00
#
_symmetry.space_group_name_H-M   'P 1'
#
loop_
_entity.id
_entity.type
_entity.pdbx_description
1 polymer ?
#
loop_
_entity_poly.entity_id
_entity_poly.type
_entity_poly.pdbx_seq_one_letter_code
_entity_poly.pdbx_strand_id
1 'polypeptide(L)'
;MEIMEIMPKHRTCYQCEQVTLGDPFCDTCYSKHCEKAYGRCVECNQVNTEKYWCQSCNSKRFQQNFHNWTSGNDVIDKFIQNTQLSAKNHHQILEWMPYNMFKNLKYIAEGGFGKVYRASWNSGYILHWDTRCHQWKRRKDGVFVALKSLKNSQYVTLEFINEITIYLKVHESNEIIKCYGITQDPNTKIILWL
;
A
#
# COMPACT_ATOMS: atom_id res chain seq x y z
N MET A 1 0.35 25.80 -18.02
CA MET A 1 -0.42 25.30 -16.86
C MET A 1 0.60 25.16 -15.74
N GLU A 2 0.69 26.18 -14.89
CA GLU A 2 1.71 26.28 -13.84
C GLU A 2 1.44 25.26 -12.74
N ILE A 3 2.47 24.50 -12.39
CA ILE A 3 2.45 23.59 -11.26
C ILE A 3 2.42 24.49 -10.02
N MET A 4 1.28 24.57 -9.33
CA MET A 4 1.26 25.07 -7.96
C MET A 4 1.94 24.01 -7.09
N GLU A 5 3.26 24.10 -6.95
CA GLU A 5 4.00 23.37 -5.92
C GLU A 5 3.46 23.82 -4.56
N ILE A 6 2.71 22.94 -3.90
CA ILE A 6 2.36 23.14 -2.50
C ILE A 6 3.67 23.07 -1.72
N MET A 7 4.22 24.23 -1.33
CA MET A 7 5.42 24.30 -0.50
C MET A 7 5.20 23.45 0.77
N PRO A 8 6.14 22.55 1.12
CA PRO A 8 5.99 21.70 2.30
C PRO A 8 5.91 22.57 3.55
N LYS A 9 4.88 22.36 4.38
CA LYS A 9 4.76 23.06 5.67
C LYS A 9 5.88 22.57 6.59
N HIS A 10 6.81 23.46 6.93
CA HIS A 10 7.83 23.16 7.92
C HIS A 10 7.20 22.94 9.30
N ARG A 11 7.67 21.91 9.99
CA ARG A 11 7.39 21.66 11.42
C ARG A 11 8.71 21.52 12.17
N THR A 12 8.65 21.41 13.48
CA THR A 12 9.78 21.04 14.33
C THR A 12 9.59 19.63 14.87
N CYS A 13 10.68 18.87 14.92
CA CYS A 13 10.68 17.56 15.56
C CYS A 13 10.38 17.70 17.05
N TYR A 14 9.40 16.95 17.55
CA TYR A 14 8.97 17.00 18.95
C TYR A 14 10.03 16.53 19.96
N GLN A 15 11.12 15.92 19.49
CA GLN A 15 12.15 15.33 20.36
C GLN A 15 13.49 16.05 20.31
N CYS A 16 13.85 16.72 19.21
CA CYS A 16 15.14 17.40 19.07
C CYS A 16 15.05 18.81 18.48
N GLU A 17 13.83 19.31 18.24
CA GLU A 17 13.55 20.67 17.76
C GLU A 17 14.11 21.02 16.37
N GLN A 18 14.69 20.06 15.66
CA GLN A 18 15.15 20.23 14.27
C GLN A 18 13.96 20.48 13.34
N VAL A 19 14.16 21.31 12.32
CA VAL A 19 13.17 21.56 11.27
C VAL A 19 12.93 20.29 10.44
N THR A 20 11.67 19.92 10.27
CA THR A 20 11.20 18.78 9.49
C THR A 20 10.32 19.25 8.33
N LEU A 21 10.19 18.43 7.29
CA LEU A 21 9.31 18.66 6.15
C LEU A 21 7.86 18.25 6.44
N GLY A 22 7.33 18.70 7.59
CA GLY A 22 5.94 18.47 7.99
C GLY A 22 5.70 17.26 8.90
N ASP A 23 6.72 16.42 9.10
CA ASP A 23 6.64 15.26 10.02
C ASP A 23 6.81 15.67 11.49
N PRO A 24 6.15 14.99 12.44
CA PRO A 24 6.29 15.26 13.87
C PRO A 24 7.67 14.85 14.43
N PHE A 25 8.42 14.01 13.73
CA PHE A 25 9.75 13.56 14.12
C PHE A 25 10.73 13.69 12.94
N CYS A 26 11.99 14.08 13.21
CA CYS A 26 13.04 13.99 12.20
C CYS A 26 13.46 12.54 12.00
N ASP A 27 14.08 12.23 10.85
CA ASP A 27 14.48 10.87 10.48
C ASP A 27 15.35 10.19 11.55
N THR A 28 16.25 10.95 12.19
CA THR A 28 17.14 10.42 13.23
C THR A 28 16.36 10.02 14.49
N CYS A 29 15.45 10.88 14.96
CA CYS A 29 14.62 10.59 16.13
C CYS A 29 13.64 9.44 15.86
N TYR A 30 13.03 9.43 14.67
CA TYR A 30 12.17 8.33 14.23
C TYR A 30 12.94 7.01 14.17
N SER A 31 14.14 6.99 13.58
CA SER A 31 14.99 5.80 13.50
C SER A 31 15.36 5.26 14.89
N LYS A 32 15.78 6.13 15.84
CA LYS A 32 16.07 5.73 17.23
C LYS A 32 14.85 5.13 17.92
N HIS A 33 13.67 5.72 17.74
CA HIS A 33 12.42 5.18 18.27
C HIS A 33 12.13 3.78 17.70
N CYS A 34 12.21 3.63 16.38
CA CYS A 34 12.02 2.37 15.68
C CYS A 34 13.02 1.29 16.13
N GLU A 35 14.29 1.63 16.33
CA GLU A 35 15.30 0.68 16.82
C GLU A 35 14.95 0.18 18.22
N LYS A 36 14.51 1.07 19.11
CA LYS A 36 14.08 0.68 20.46
C LYS A 36 12.81 -0.18 20.44
N ALA A 37 11.86 0.13 19.56
CA ALA A 37 10.56 -0.55 19.51
C ALA A 37 10.59 -1.89 18.75
N TYR A 38 11.35 -1.96 17.65
CA TYR A 38 11.28 -3.06 16.68
C TYR A 38 12.64 -3.73 16.42
N GLY A 39 13.72 -3.21 16.99
CA GLY A 39 15.06 -3.75 16.83
C GLY A 39 15.62 -3.60 15.40
N ARG A 40 16.69 -4.37 15.14
CA ARG A 40 17.36 -4.42 13.83
C ARG A 40 16.95 -5.67 13.06
N CYS A 41 16.95 -5.56 11.74
CA CYS A 41 16.70 -6.67 10.83
C CYS A 41 17.81 -7.72 10.94
N VAL A 42 17.43 -8.99 11.06
CA VAL A 42 18.38 -10.11 11.16
C VAL A 42 19.18 -10.37 9.88
N GLU A 43 18.71 -9.90 8.72
CA GLU A 43 19.35 -10.15 7.43
C GLU A 43 20.31 -9.03 7.01
N CYS A 44 20.01 -7.76 7.34
CA CYS A 44 20.81 -6.61 6.88
C CYS A 44 21.28 -5.67 7.99
N ASN A 45 20.93 -5.94 9.25
CA ASN A 45 21.27 -5.15 10.44
C ASN A 45 20.80 -3.68 10.42
N GLN A 46 19.94 -3.30 9.47
CA GLN A 46 19.28 -1.99 9.45
C GLN A 46 18.11 -1.96 10.45
N VAL A 47 17.75 -0.77 10.92
CA VAL A 47 16.62 -0.57 11.83
C VAL A 47 15.31 -0.98 11.15
N ASN A 48 14.48 -1.78 11.83
CA ASN A 48 13.16 -2.14 11.34
C ASN A 48 12.20 -0.96 11.46
N THR A 49 11.37 -0.72 10.45
CA THR A 49 10.38 0.37 10.47
C THR A 49 9.08 -0.03 11.16
N GLU A 50 8.79 -1.33 11.26
CA GLU A 50 7.69 -1.90 12.05
C GLU A 50 8.07 -3.30 12.57
N LYS A 51 7.27 -3.84 13.50
CA LYS A 51 7.40 -5.23 13.96
C LYS A 51 7.37 -6.21 12.77
N TYR A 52 8.45 -6.97 12.62
CA TYR A 52 8.68 -7.90 11.49
C TYR A 52 8.78 -7.25 10.11
N TRP A 53 8.99 -5.93 10.02
CA TRP A 53 9.14 -5.23 8.74
C TRP A 53 10.47 -4.50 8.63
N CYS A 54 11.29 -4.94 7.68
CA CYS A 54 12.50 -4.23 7.27
C CYS A 54 12.27 -3.63 5.89
N GLN A 55 12.12 -2.30 5.82
CA GLN A 55 11.86 -1.57 4.59
C GLN A 55 12.90 -1.89 3.51
N SER A 56 14.20 -1.85 3.84
CA SER A 56 15.28 -2.06 2.87
C SER A 56 15.29 -3.47 2.29
N CYS A 57 15.11 -4.52 3.11
CA CYS A 57 15.02 -5.89 2.61
C CYS A 57 13.74 -6.14 1.82
N ASN A 58 12.59 -5.65 2.31
CA ASN A 58 11.30 -5.88 1.63
C ASN A 58 11.23 -5.13 0.30
N SER A 59 11.74 -3.90 0.22
CA SER A 59 11.86 -3.12 -1.01
C SER A 59 12.64 -3.89 -2.09
N LYS A 60 13.78 -4.50 -1.73
CA LYS A 60 14.56 -5.36 -2.64
C LYS A 60 13.78 -6.59 -3.11
N ARG A 61 13.02 -7.24 -2.22
CA ARG A 61 12.19 -8.41 -2.57
C ARG A 61 11.05 -8.06 -3.51
N PHE A 62 10.42 -6.91 -3.32
CA PHE A 62 9.40 -6.42 -4.24
C PHE A 62 10.02 -6.12 -5.60
N GLN A 63 11.16 -5.41 -5.62
CA GLN A 63 11.87 -5.08 -6.85
C GLN A 63 12.20 -6.33 -7.69
N GLN A 64 12.64 -7.41 -7.05
CA GLN A 64 12.89 -8.70 -7.71
C GLN A 64 11.63 -9.30 -8.37
N ASN A 65 10.44 -8.98 -7.85
CA ASN A 65 9.17 -9.53 -8.32
C ASN A 65 8.40 -8.59 -9.26
N PHE A 66 8.88 -7.39 -9.58
CA PHE A 66 8.12 -6.42 -10.38
C PHE A 66 7.62 -6.96 -11.72
N HIS A 67 8.38 -7.84 -12.38
CA HIS A 67 7.97 -8.50 -13.62
C HIS A 67 6.71 -9.40 -13.47
N ASN A 68 6.46 -9.94 -12.27
CA ASN A 68 5.28 -10.74 -11.95
C ASN A 68 4.08 -9.88 -11.51
N TRP A 69 4.33 -8.62 -11.13
CA TRP A 69 3.34 -7.66 -10.62
C TRP A 69 3.01 -6.61 -11.68
N THR A 70 2.70 -7.05 -12.91
CA THR A 70 2.36 -6.14 -14.01
C THR A 70 0.90 -6.24 -14.41
N SER A 71 0.27 -5.08 -14.54
CA SER A 71 -1.07 -4.90 -15.09
C SER A 71 -1.10 -4.72 -16.61
N GLY A 72 0.06 -4.58 -17.24
CA GLY A 72 0.17 -4.08 -18.61
C GLY A 72 -0.09 -2.58 -18.74
N ASN A 73 -0.27 -1.86 -17.62
CA ASN A 73 -0.41 -0.41 -17.57
C ASN A 73 0.75 0.20 -16.76
N ASP A 74 1.69 0.85 -17.46
CA ASP A 74 2.88 1.45 -16.86
C ASP A 74 2.60 2.44 -15.71
N VAL A 75 1.48 3.16 -15.76
CA VAL A 75 1.13 4.14 -14.74
C VAL A 75 0.72 3.43 -13.44
N ILE A 76 -0.13 2.40 -13.55
CA ILE A 76 -0.54 1.57 -12.41
C ILE A 76 0.67 0.83 -11.85
N ASP A 77 1.47 0.22 -12.72
CA ASP A 77 2.62 -0.58 -12.31
C ASP A 77 3.63 0.30 -11.58
N LYS A 78 3.98 1.48 -12.12
CA LYS A 78 4.87 2.43 -11.43
C LYS A 78 4.30 2.90 -10.10
N PHE A 79 3.00 3.14 -10.02
CA PHE A 79 2.35 3.54 -8.77
C PHE A 79 2.46 2.43 -7.70
N ILE A 80 2.13 1.19 -8.06
CA ILE A 80 2.25 0.03 -7.16
C ILE A 80 3.70 -0.17 -6.73
N GLN A 81 4.65 -0.16 -7.68
CA GLN A 81 6.07 -0.30 -7.39
C GLN A 81 6.57 0.78 -6.42
N ASN A 82 6.19 2.05 -6.62
CA ASN A 82 6.57 3.15 -5.73
C ASN A 82 6.06 2.96 -4.30
N THR A 83 4.82 2.48 -4.13
CA THR A 83 4.27 2.17 -2.80
C THR A 83 5.03 1.01 -2.15
N GLN A 84 5.32 -0.06 -2.90
CA GLN A 84 6.10 -1.20 -2.43
C GLN A 84 7.55 -0.85 -2.03
N LEU A 85 8.21 0.05 -2.76
CA LEU A 85 9.59 0.47 -2.48
C LEU A 85 9.70 1.35 -1.24
N SER A 86 8.67 2.17 -0.97
CA SER A 86 8.66 3.14 0.13
C SER A 86 7.95 2.63 1.38
N ALA A 87 7.20 1.53 1.32
CA ALA A 87 6.41 1.00 2.42
C ALA A 87 7.22 0.72 3.69
N LYS A 88 6.84 1.40 4.77
CA LYS A 88 7.39 1.22 6.12
C LYS A 88 6.69 0.10 6.89
N ASN A 89 5.54 -0.38 6.39
CA ASN A 89 4.80 -1.52 6.91
C ASN A 89 3.92 -2.16 5.83
N HIS A 90 3.26 -3.25 6.20
CA HIS A 90 2.40 -4.02 5.33
C HIS A 90 1.05 -3.37 4.99
N HIS A 91 0.67 -2.26 5.64
CA HIS A 91 -0.52 -1.49 5.26
C HIS A 91 -0.21 -0.41 4.20
N GLN A 92 1.07 -0.11 3.97
CA GLN A 92 1.52 0.90 3.01
C GLN A 92 1.87 0.32 1.63
N ILE A 93 1.70 -0.99 1.44
CA ILE A 93 1.90 -1.63 0.14
C ILE A 93 0.57 -1.74 -0.60
N LEU A 94 0.65 -1.69 -1.92
CA LEU A 94 -0.41 -2.18 -2.79
C LEU A 94 0.03 -3.45 -3.48
N GLU A 95 -0.93 -4.36 -3.63
CA GLU A 95 -0.79 -5.56 -4.42
C GLU A 95 -1.51 -5.35 -5.78
N TRP A 96 -0.87 -5.68 -6.91
CA TRP A 96 -1.52 -6.07 -8.17
C TRP A 96 -2.04 -7.52 -8.16
N MET A 97 -3.29 -7.76 -8.54
CA MET A 97 -3.85 -9.11 -8.62
C MET A 97 -4.69 -9.25 -9.89
N PRO A 98 -4.49 -10.32 -10.67
CA PRO A 98 -5.37 -10.64 -11.77
C PRO A 98 -6.83 -10.76 -11.32
N TYR A 99 -7.75 -10.18 -12.08
CA TYR A 99 -9.17 -10.13 -11.71
C TYR A 99 -9.81 -11.53 -11.56
N ASN A 100 -9.32 -12.50 -12.33
CA ASN A 100 -9.78 -13.89 -12.27
C ASN A 100 -9.48 -14.60 -10.92
N MET A 101 -8.67 -14.00 -10.05
CA MET A 101 -8.41 -14.49 -8.69
C MET A 101 -9.57 -14.25 -7.74
N PHE A 102 -10.47 -13.32 -8.08
CA PHE A 102 -11.69 -13.03 -7.34
C PHE A 102 -12.83 -13.89 -7.85
N LYS A 103 -13.53 -14.58 -6.93
CA LYS A 103 -14.64 -15.50 -7.26
C LYS A 103 -15.96 -15.01 -6.67
N ASN A 104 -17.08 -15.58 -7.10
CA ASN A 104 -18.41 -15.33 -6.52
C ASN A 104 -18.77 -13.84 -6.41
N LEU A 105 -18.50 -13.07 -7.48
CA LEU A 105 -18.77 -11.64 -7.47
C LEU A 105 -20.27 -11.38 -7.30
N LYS A 106 -20.62 -10.60 -6.28
CA LYS A 106 -21.99 -10.17 -5.98
C LYS A 106 -22.03 -8.66 -5.90
N TYR A 107 -22.85 -8.03 -6.73
CA TYR A 107 -23.10 -6.60 -6.65
C TYR A 107 -23.69 -6.23 -5.28
N ILE A 108 -23.21 -5.12 -4.70
CA ILE A 108 -23.66 -4.62 -3.40
C ILE A 108 -24.41 -3.30 -3.58
N ALA A 109 -23.76 -2.30 -4.17
CA ALA A 109 -24.33 -0.96 -4.32
C ALA A 109 -23.59 -0.14 -5.37
N GLU A 110 -24.23 0.94 -5.80
CA GLU A 110 -23.66 1.98 -6.66
C GLU A 110 -23.93 3.33 -6.00
N GLY A 111 -22.89 4.15 -5.91
CA GLY A 111 -22.97 5.48 -5.33
C GLY A 111 -22.41 6.56 -6.27
N GLY A 112 -22.24 7.77 -5.74
CA GLY A 112 -21.65 8.89 -6.46
C GLY A 112 -20.28 8.57 -7.07
N PHE A 113 -19.48 7.75 -6.37
CA PHE A 113 -18.08 7.49 -6.68
C PHE A 113 -17.81 6.16 -7.41
N GLY A 114 -18.85 5.35 -7.65
CA GLY A 114 -18.71 4.10 -8.41
C GLY A 114 -19.51 2.93 -7.83
N LYS A 115 -19.16 1.70 -8.23
CA LYS A 115 -19.88 0.47 -7.87
C LYS A 115 -19.04 -0.40 -6.95
N VAL A 116 -19.70 -1.02 -5.98
CA VAL A 116 -19.10 -1.95 -5.03
C VAL A 116 -19.66 -3.34 -5.24
N TYR A 117 -18.76 -4.32 -5.29
CA TYR A 117 -19.05 -5.74 -5.36
C TYR A 117 -18.39 -6.44 -4.18
N ARG A 118 -18.98 -7.53 -3.72
CA ARG A 118 -18.34 -8.48 -2.82
C ARG A 118 -17.75 -9.61 -3.65
N ALA A 119 -16.54 -10.05 -3.35
CA ALA A 119 -15.93 -11.21 -4.00
C ALA A 119 -15.24 -12.11 -2.97
N SER A 120 -15.10 -13.39 -3.31
CA SER A 120 -14.28 -14.34 -2.55
C SER A 120 -12.81 -14.23 -2.96
N TRP A 121 -11.89 -14.20 -1.98
CA TRP A 121 -10.44 -14.15 -2.19
C TRP A 121 -9.70 -15.02 -1.16
N ASN A 122 -9.03 -16.07 -1.62
CA ASN A 122 -8.43 -17.08 -0.74
C ASN A 122 -6.91 -16.92 -0.54
N SER A 123 -6.27 -15.99 -1.26
CA SER A 123 -4.83 -15.77 -1.16
C SER A 123 -4.46 -15.02 0.13
N GLY A 124 -5.35 -14.13 0.62
CA GLY A 124 -5.09 -13.28 1.79
C GLY A 124 -4.06 -12.19 1.50
N TYR A 125 -3.94 -11.19 2.36
CA TYR A 125 -3.01 -10.06 2.19
C TYR A 125 -1.66 -10.31 2.85
N ILE A 126 -0.60 -9.66 2.34
CA ILE A 126 0.76 -9.77 2.90
C ILE A 126 0.83 -9.16 4.31
N LEU A 127 1.49 -9.86 5.24
CA LEU A 127 1.84 -9.34 6.57
C LEU A 127 3.31 -9.00 6.70
N HIS A 128 4.19 -9.95 6.39
CA HIS A 128 5.65 -9.78 6.47
C HIS A 128 6.34 -10.94 5.76
N TRP A 129 7.64 -10.78 5.56
CA TRP A 129 8.49 -11.85 5.05
C TRP A 129 8.89 -12.82 6.17
N ASP A 130 8.62 -14.11 6.01
CA ASP A 130 9.16 -15.15 6.91
C ASP A 130 10.53 -15.57 6.39
N THR A 131 11.58 -15.17 7.10
CA THR A 131 12.98 -15.46 6.73
C THR A 131 13.33 -16.94 6.81
N ARG A 132 12.60 -17.75 7.60
CA ARG A 132 12.87 -19.19 7.73
C ARG A 132 12.33 -19.97 6.54
N CYS A 133 11.18 -19.54 6.04
CA CYS A 133 10.49 -20.22 4.94
C CYS A 133 10.73 -19.55 3.58
N HIS A 134 11.45 -18.43 3.55
CA HIS A 134 11.69 -17.61 2.35
C HIS A 134 10.41 -17.31 1.56
N GLN A 135 9.35 -16.92 2.27
CA GLN A 135 8.07 -16.58 1.65
C GLN A 135 7.32 -15.49 2.42
N TRP A 136 6.42 -14.80 1.71
CA TRP A 136 5.51 -13.84 2.33
C TRP A 136 4.50 -14.58 3.21
N LYS A 137 4.49 -14.27 4.51
CA LYS A 137 3.40 -14.65 5.39
C LYS A 137 2.17 -13.83 5.04
N ARG A 138 1.06 -14.52 4.76
CA ARG A 138 -0.22 -13.90 4.41
C ARG A 138 -1.26 -14.17 5.46
N ARG A 139 -2.16 -13.21 5.68
CA ARG A 139 -3.33 -13.36 6.54
C ARG A 139 -4.58 -13.58 5.71
N LYS A 140 -5.32 -14.64 6.03
CA LYS A 140 -6.58 -14.99 5.39
C LYS A 140 -7.74 -14.63 6.30
N ASP A 141 -7.84 -13.35 6.67
CA ASP A 141 -8.96 -12.87 7.47
C ASP A 141 -10.19 -12.73 6.59
N GLY A 142 -11.15 -13.62 6.79
CA GLY A 142 -12.35 -13.62 5.97
C GLY A 142 -12.08 -14.09 4.55
N VAL A 143 -13.09 -14.75 3.99
CA VAL A 143 -13.04 -15.27 2.62
C VAL A 143 -13.40 -14.17 1.62
N PHE A 144 -13.78 -12.97 2.07
CA PHE A 144 -14.44 -11.96 1.24
C PHE A 144 -13.74 -10.60 1.29
N VAL A 145 -13.70 -9.94 0.14
CA VAL A 145 -13.22 -8.57 -0.06
C VAL A 145 -14.31 -7.73 -0.73
N ALA A 146 -14.20 -6.41 -0.59
CA ALA A 146 -15.00 -5.47 -1.34
C ALA A 146 -14.21 -4.96 -2.56
N LEU A 147 -14.71 -5.24 -3.76
CA LEU A 147 -14.20 -4.71 -5.02
C LEU A 147 -14.92 -3.40 -5.34
N LYS A 148 -14.21 -2.28 -5.29
CA LYS A 148 -14.73 -0.95 -5.63
C LYS A 148 -14.22 -0.53 -7.01
N SER A 149 -15.12 -0.46 -7.97
CA SER A 149 -14.88 0.21 -9.26
C SER A 149 -15.13 1.71 -9.10
N LEU A 150 -14.22 2.55 -9.60
CA LEU A 150 -14.43 4.00 -9.62
C LEU A 150 -15.12 4.42 -10.93
N LYS A 151 -15.94 5.48 -10.89
CA LYS A 151 -16.52 6.03 -12.13
C LYS A 151 -15.41 6.54 -13.03
N ASN A 152 -15.56 6.35 -14.34
CA ASN A 152 -14.58 6.74 -15.36
C ASN A 152 -13.16 6.13 -15.16
N SER A 153 -13.03 5.04 -14.41
CA SER A 153 -11.75 4.32 -14.19
C SER A 153 -11.25 3.54 -15.40
N GLN A 154 -11.81 3.81 -16.59
CA GLN A 154 -11.28 3.33 -17.87
C GLN A 154 -9.86 3.85 -18.10
N TYR A 155 -9.53 4.99 -17.48
CA TYR A 155 -8.20 5.59 -17.43
C TYR A 155 -7.78 5.82 -15.98
N VAL A 156 -6.48 5.70 -15.69
CA VAL A 156 -5.92 6.12 -14.41
C VAL A 156 -6.03 7.64 -14.32
N THR A 157 -6.97 8.16 -13.53
CA THR A 157 -7.10 9.61 -13.29
C THR A 157 -6.29 10.04 -12.06
N LEU A 158 -6.02 11.33 -11.95
CA LEU A 158 -5.39 11.90 -10.76
C LEU A 158 -6.28 11.71 -9.51
N GLU A 159 -7.61 11.73 -9.66
CA GLU A 159 -8.53 11.49 -8.55
C GLU A 159 -8.40 10.06 -8.02
N PHE A 160 -8.26 9.07 -8.92
CA PHE A 160 -8.02 7.67 -8.55
C PHE A 160 -6.74 7.53 -7.72
N ILE A 161 -5.63 8.12 -8.19
CA ILE A 161 -4.35 8.07 -7.48
C ILE A 161 -4.42 8.78 -6.12
N ASN A 162 -5.10 9.94 -6.06
CA ASN A 162 -5.27 10.68 -4.82
C ASN A 162 -6.08 9.90 -3.78
N GLU A 163 -7.17 9.26 -4.18
CA GLU A 163 -8.00 8.46 -3.28
C GLU A 163 -7.18 7.32 -2.64
N ILE A 164 -6.40 6.59 -3.44
CA ILE A 164 -5.57 5.50 -2.93
C ILE A 164 -4.44 6.02 -2.06
N THR A 165 -3.83 7.14 -2.44
CA THR A 165 -2.79 7.80 -1.64
C THR A 165 -3.31 8.17 -0.26
N ILE A 166 -4.59 8.56 -0.14
CA ILE A 166 -5.22 8.82 1.16
C ILE A 166 -5.31 7.51 1.97
N TYR A 167 -5.81 6.42 1.38
CA TYR A 167 -5.87 5.12 2.06
C TYR A 167 -4.49 4.67 2.60
N LEU A 168 -3.44 4.88 1.80
CA LEU A 168 -2.06 4.55 2.19
C LEU A 168 -1.49 5.48 3.26
N LYS A 169 -1.97 6.72 3.38
CA LYS A 169 -1.52 7.66 4.41
C LYS A 169 -2.20 7.45 5.75
N VAL A 170 -3.47 7.07 5.78
CA VAL A 170 -4.25 6.93 7.04
C VAL A 170 -4.26 5.49 7.58
N HIS A 171 -3.24 4.72 7.26
CA HIS A 171 -3.12 3.28 7.54
C HIS A 171 -2.87 2.91 9.01
N GLU A 172 -2.72 3.90 9.90
CA GLU A 172 -2.42 3.70 11.33
C GLU A 172 -3.69 3.41 12.17
N SER A 173 -4.88 3.69 11.64
CA SER A 173 -6.16 3.49 12.33
C SER A 173 -6.80 2.16 11.94
N ASN A 174 -7.26 1.38 12.93
CA ASN A 174 -7.99 0.14 12.69
C ASN A 174 -9.45 0.38 12.28
N GLU A 175 -9.92 1.63 12.46
CA GLU A 175 -11.26 2.10 12.12
C GLU A 175 -11.40 2.44 10.63
N ILE A 176 -10.29 2.48 9.89
CA ILE A 176 -10.26 2.80 8.46
C ILE A 176 -10.15 1.53 7.64
N ILE A 177 -11.02 1.43 6.63
CA ILE A 177 -10.99 0.35 5.65
C ILE A 177 -9.66 0.41 4.90
N LYS A 178 -8.93 -0.70 4.93
CA LYS A 178 -7.61 -0.82 4.28
C LYS A 178 -7.79 -1.10 2.80
N CYS A 179 -6.97 -0.47 1.97
CA CYS A 179 -6.85 -0.86 0.57
C CYS A 179 -5.68 -1.83 0.43
N TYR A 180 -5.97 -3.04 -0.01
CA TYR A 180 -4.95 -4.08 -0.14
C TYR A 180 -4.33 -4.10 -1.53
N GLY A 181 -5.02 -3.56 -2.55
CA GLY A 181 -4.48 -3.58 -3.90
C GLY A 181 -5.42 -3.12 -5.01
N ILE A 182 -4.93 -3.31 -6.23
CA ILE A 182 -5.53 -2.88 -7.49
C ILE A 182 -5.65 -4.07 -8.43
N THR A 183 -6.83 -4.26 -9.01
CA THR A 183 -7.11 -5.22 -10.08
C THR A 183 -7.73 -4.49 -11.28
N GLN A 184 -7.85 -5.18 -12.42
CA GLN A 184 -8.48 -4.65 -13.62
C GLN A 184 -9.50 -5.64 -14.16
N ASP A 185 -10.75 -5.21 -14.27
CA ASP A 185 -11.81 -5.94 -14.97
C ASP A 185 -11.43 -6.14 -16.44
N PRO A 186 -11.69 -7.32 -17.05
CA PRO A 186 -11.61 -7.54 -18.49
C PRO A 186 -12.20 -6.44 -19.37
N ASN A 187 -13.23 -5.73 -18.91
CA ASN A 187 -13.82 -4.58 -19.61
C ASN A 187 -13.10 -3.24 -19.31
N THR A 188 -11.80 -3.30 -19.05
CA THR A 188 -10.84 -2.20 -18.82
C THR A 188 -11.13 -1.26 -17.64
N LYS A 189 -11.90 -1.69 -16.64
CA LYS A 189 -12.13 -0.87 -15.44
C LYS A 189 -11.12 -1.20 -14.36
N ILE A 190 -10.40 -0.20 -13.89
CA ILE A 190 -9.55 -0.35 -12.71
C ILE A 190 -10.45 -0.43 -11.47
N ILE A 191 -10.14 -1.40 -10.61
CA ILE A 191 -10.92 -1.75 -9.42
C ILE A 191 -9.95 -1.83 -8.24
N LEU A 192 -10.32 -1.18 -7.14
CA LEU A 192 -9.65 -1.33 -5.85
C LEU A 192 -10.24 -2.52 -5.12
N TRP A 193 -9.43 -3.26 -4.35
CA TRP A 193 -9.98 -4.18 -3.37
C TRP A 193 -9.62 -3.77 -1.94
N LEU A 194 -10.68 -3.78 -1.14
CA LEU A 194 -10.79 -3.30 0.23
C LEU A 194 -11.19 -4.45 1.16
#